data_AF-A0A946Z211-F1
#
_entry.id   AF-A0A946Z211-F1
#
_cell.length_a   1.000
_cell.length_b   1.000
_cell.length_c   1.000
_cell.angle_alpha   90.00
_cell.angle_beta   90.00
_cell.angle_gamma   90.00
#
_symmetry.space_group_name_H-M   'P 1'
#
loop_
_entity.id
_entity.type
_entity.pdbx_description
1 polymer ?
#
loop_
_entity_poly.entity_id
_entity_poly.type
_entity_poly.pdbx_seq_one_letter_code
_entity_poly.pdbx_strand_id
1 'polypeptide(L)'
;AELIPVDSEHAAVWQLIDGVASASVRRVVLTASGGPFRGRSSLESVTVADALAHPTWNMGPRITIDSATLMNKAFEVIEAHFLFDMSFDRIDVVVHPQSIVHSMVEFTDGTIEAVLGPPDMKVPIRQAITWPERIDPAPVSWSPAGTTLEFEEPNRSLFPALDIGYAAGRQGGTAPAVLNAADEVAVGFFLDGAIGFTEITRIVEEALSRFDHRDVDTVDDVIGADHEARRIATEIVESRNGR
;
A
#
# COMPACT_ATOMS: atom_id res chain seq x y z
N ALA A 1 -7.78 -15.13 18.49
CA ALA A 1 -7.64 -15.51 17.08
C ALA A 1 -6.23 -15.12 16.64
N GLU A 2 -5.72 -15.74 15.59
CA GLU A 2 -4.42 -15.42 14.99
C GLU A 2 -4.69 -14.81 13.61
N LEU A 3 -3.94 -13.78 13.25
CA LEU A 3 -4.02 -13.14 11.93
C LEU A 3 -2.75 -13.49 11.17
N ILE A 4 -2.89 -14.17 10.03
CA ILE A 4 -1.79 -14.49 9.13
C ILE A 4 -1.98 -13.66 7.86
N PRO A 5 -1.03 -12.78 7.52
CA PRO A 5 -1.17 -11.90 6.37
C PRO A 5 -1.16 -12.66 5.05
N VAL A 6 -1.97 -12.19 4.11
CA VAL A 6 -2.07 -12.73 2.73
C VAL A 6 -1.56 -11.72 1.70
N ASP A 7 -1.55 -10.43 2.04
CA ASP A 7 -0.88 -9.44 1.19
C ASP A 7 0.60 -9.80 1.04
N SER A 8 1.15 -9.70 -0.18
CA SER A 8 2.42 -10.31 -0.56
C SER A 8 3.59 -9.81 0.29
N GLU A 9 3.61 -8.51 0.52
CA GLU A 9 4.64 -7.80 1.27
C GLU A 9 4.61 -8.22 2.74
N HIS A 10 3.44 -8.21 3.37
CA HIS A 10 3.28 -8.59 4.78
C HIS A 10 3.43 -10.09 4.99
N ALA A 11 3.01 -10.92 4.04
CA ALA A 11 3.27 -12.36 4.04
C ALA A 11 4.78 -12.65 3.96
N ALA A 12 5.53 -11.84 3.21
CA ALA A 12 6.99 -11.90 3.18
C ALA A 12 7.59 -11.46 4.52
N VAL A 13 7.16 -10.33 5.10
CA VAL A 13 7.64 -9.89 6.42
C VAL A 13 7.34 -10.94 7.50
N TRP A 14 6.13 -11.50 7.52
CA TRP A 14 5.73 -12.55 8.46
C TRP A 14 6.67 -13.77 8.42
N GLN A 15 7.12 -14.20 7.23
CA GLN A 15 8.10 -15.30 7.12
C GLN A 15 9.45 -15.00 7.76
N LEU A 16 9.84 -13.73 7.76
CA LEU A 16 11.14 -13.30 8.25
C LEU A 16 11.14 -13.04 9.76
N ILE A 17 9.97 -12.70 10.33
CA ILE A 17 9.89 -12.30 11.75
C ILE A 17 9.18 -13.31 12.64
N ASP A 18 8.40 -14.26 12.11
CA ASP A 18 7.76 -15.25 12.97
C ASP A 18 8.80 -16.09 13.71
N GLY A 19 8.61 -16.25 15.03
CA GLY A 19 9.58 -16.86 15.92
C GLY A 19 10.83 -16.02 16.22
N VAL A 20 10.97 -14.81 15.66
CA VAL A 20 12.05 -13.88 15.95
C VAL A 20 11.63 -12.91 17.06
N ALA A 21 12.54 -12.61 17.99
CA ALA A 21 12.28 -11.59 19.00
C ALA A 21 12.10 -10.21 18.35
N SER A 22 11.02 -9.50 18.67
CA SER A 22 10.71 -8.17 18.10
C SER A 22 11.84 -7.14 18.29
N ALA A 23 12.59 -7.26 19.38
CA ALA A 23 13.76 -6.43 19.68
C ALA A 23 14.95 -6.67 18.73
N SER A 24 15.00 -7.82 18.06
CA SER A 24 16.02 -8.15 17.05
C SER A 24 15.70 -7.55 15.69
N VAL A 25 14.45 -7.22 15.42
CA VAL A 25 14.05 -6.54 14.18
C VAL A 25 14.44 -5.07 14.31
N ARG A 26 15.13 -4.50 13.32
CA ARG A 26 15.51 -3.09 13.29
C ARG A 26 14.52 -2.27 12.47
N ARG A 27 14.24 -2.70 11.23
CA ARG A 27 13.23 -2.10 10.35
C ARG A 27 12.67 -3.12 9.35
N VAL A 28 11.48 -2.85 8.86
CA VAL A 28 10.87 -3.50 7.69
C VAL A 28 11.09 -2.61 6.47
N VAL A 29 11.35 -3.24 5.33
CA VAL A 29 11.43 -2.56 4.03
C VAL A 29 10.39 -3.19 3.11
N LEU A 30 9.31 -2.44 2.87
CA LEU A 30 8.24 -2.83 1.95
C LEU A 30 8.66 -2.48 0.52
N THR A 31 8.60 -3.46 -0.38
CA THR A 31 8.89 -3.24 -1.79
C THR A 31 7.63 -2.84 -2.54
N ALA A 32 7.69 -1.84 -3.42
CA ALA A 32 6.59 -1.46 -4.31
C ALA A 32 6.98 -1.71 -5.78
N SER A 33 6.02 -2.06 -6.65
CA SER A 33 6.31 -2.17 -8.09
C SER A 33 6.66 -0.83 -8.75
N GLY A 34 6.23 0.29 -8.13
CA GLY A 34 6.34 1.64 -8.67
C GLY A 34 5.20 2.04 -9.62
N GLY A 35 4.27 1.12 -9.92
CA GLY A 35 3.11 1.36 -10.80
C GLY A 35 3.48 1.62 -12.27
N PRO A 36 2.47 1.85 -13.14
CA PRO A 36 2.67 2.10 -14.58
C PRO A 36 3.36 3.43 -14.91
N PHE A 37 3.47 4.36 -13.96
CA PHE A 37 3.95 5.73 -14.21
C PHE A 37 5.35 6.02 -13.70
N ARG A 38 6.06 5.00 -13.25
CA ARG A 38 7.48 5.06 -12.90
C ARG A 38 8.29 5.69 -14.05
N GLY A 39 9.10 6.69 -13.71
CA GLY A 39 9.93 7.41 -14.68
C GLY A 39 9.23 8.51 -15.49
N ARG A 40 7.93 8.76 -15.29
CA ARG A 40 7.25 9.93 -15.87
C ARG A 40 7.71 11.22 -15.19
N SER A 41 7.67 12.34 -15.93
CA SER A 41 7.94 13.68 -15.40
C SER A 41 6.69 14.40 -14.89
N SER A 42 5.49 13.96 -15.31
CA SER A 42 4.20 14.50 -14.90
C SER A 42 3.10 13.45 -15.05
N LEU A 43 2.03 13.64 -14.28
CA LEU A 43 0.85 12.76 -14.23
C LEU A 43 -0.44 13.47 -14.67
N GLU A 44 -0.37 14.76 -15.04
CA GLU A 44 -1.57 15.57 -15.31
C GLU A 44 -2.40 15.09 -16.52
N SER A 45 -1.79 14.37 -17.46
CA SER A 45 -2.46 13.84 -18.65
C SER A 45 -2.79 12.34 -18.56
N VAL A 46 -2.67 11.73 -17.38
CA VAL A 46 -2.97 10.31 -17.17
C VAL A 46 -4.45 10.06 -17.39
N THR A 47 -4.76 9.06 -18.22
CA THR A 47 -6.13 8.57 -18.42
C THR A 47 -6.41 7.33 -17.57
N VAL A 48 -7.70 6.99 -17.42
CA VAL A 48 -8.13 5.73 -16.78
C VAL A 48 -7.50 4.51 -17.47
N ALA A 49 -7.47 4.51 -18.80
CA ALA A 49 -6.87 3.42 -19.58
C ALA A 49 -5.37 3.28 -19.32
N ASP A 50 -4.64 4.39 -19.19
CA ASP A 50 -3.22 4.36 -18.84
C ASP A 50 -3.00 3.77 -17.43
N ALA A 51 -3.85 4.16 -16.47
CA ALA A 51 -3.71 3.74 -15.07
C ALA A 51 -4.05 2.26 -14.86
N LEU A 52 -5.04 1.74 -15.61
CA LEU A 52 -5.42 0.33 -15.57
C LEU A 52 -4.42 -0.62 -16.26
N ALA A 53 -3.44 -0.10 -17.00
CA ALA A 53 -2.43 -0.87 -17.71
C ALA A 53 -1.23 -1.23 -16.80
N HIS A 54 -1.46 -2.02 -15.75
CA HIS A 54 -0.42 -2.37 -14.77
C HIS A 54 0.70 -3.26 -15.37
N PRO A 55 1.99 -3.00 -15.09
CA PRO A 55 3.11 -3.69 -15.77
C PRO A 55 3.37 -5.13 -15.28
N THR A 56 3.06 -5.46 -14.02
CA THR A 56 3.42 -6.76 -13.41
C THR A 56 2.21 -7.59 -13.00
N TRP A 57 1.28 -7.00 -12.25
CA TRP A 57 0.11 -7.69 -11.70
C TRP A 57 -1.17 -7.55 -12.54
N ASN A 58 -2.01 -8.58 -12.52
CA ASN A 58 -3.39 -8.53 -13.03
C ASN A 58 -4.35 -8.48 -11.85
N MET A 59 -4.97 -7.31 -11.62
CA MET A 59 -5.71 -7.01 -10.39
C MET A 59 -7.04 -6.31 -10.68
N GLY A 60 -7.87 -6.14 -9.65
CA GLY A 60 -9.08 -5.33 -9.74
C GLY A 60 -8.79 -3.85 -9.99
N PRO A 61 -9.77 -3.08 -10.51
CA PRO A 61 -9.54 -1.68 -10.92
C PRO A 61 -9.10 -0.79 -9.75
N ARG A 62 -9.71 -0.91 -8.56
CA ARG A 62 -9.34 -0.11 -7.36
C ARG A 62 -7.85 -0.22 -7.03
N ILE A 63 -7.39 -1.42 -6.70
CA ILE A 63 -5.98 -1.67 -6.34
C ILE A 63 -5.03 -1.32 -7.48
N THR A 64 -5.48 -1.40 -8.74
CA THR A 64 -4.67 -0.99 -9.89
C THR A 64 -4.46 0.53 -9.91
N ILE A 65 -5.49 1.33 -9.61
CA ILE A 65 -5.34 2.79 -9.46
C ILE A 65 -4.47 3.13 -8.25
N ASP A 66 -4.68 2.45 -7.11
CA ASP A 66 -3.92 2.69 -5.89
C ASP A 66 -2.43 2.36 -6.05
N SER A 67 -2.12 1.31 -6.83
CA SER A 67 -0.74 1.00 -7.22
C SER A 67 -0.15 2.11 -8.10
N ALA A 68 -0.95 2.66 -9.02
CA ALA A 68 -0.51 3.74 -9.89
C ALA A 68 -0.27 5.07 -9.16
N THR A 69 -0.99 5.35 -8.07
CA THR A 69 -0.80 6.54 -7.23
C THR A 69 0.22 6.34 -6.11
N LEU A 70 0.66 5.09 -5.88
CA LEU A 70 1.33 4.59 -4.67
C LEU A 70 0.48 4.70 -3.38
N MET A 71 -0.83 4.95 -3.48
CA MET A 71 -1.74 4.86 -2.33
C MET A 71 -1.79 3.44 -1.76
N ASN A 72 -1.68 2.41 -2.62
CA ASN A 72 -1.63 1.01 -2.17
C ASN A 72 -0.52 0.83 -1.14
N LYS A 73 0.69 1.32 -1.48
CA LYS A 73 1.85 1.23 -0.59
C LYS A 73 1.67 2.08 0.68
N ALA A 74 0.94 3.18 0.60
CA ALA A 74 0.59 3.99 1.76
C ALA A 74 -0.32 3.21 2.74
N PHE A 75 -1.30 2.47 2.24
CA PHE A 75 -2.12 1.56 3.05
C PHE A 75 -1.28 0.43 3.63
N GLU A 76 -0.42 -0.18 2.83
CA GLU A 76 0.43 -1.28 3.30
C GLU A 76 1.42 -0.85 4.41
N VAL A 77 1.90 0.40 4.39
CA VAL A 77 2.71 0.98 5.49
C VAL A 77 1.89 1.05 6.79
N ILE A 78 0.64 1.50 6.71
CA ILE A 78 -0.27 1.53 7.87
C ILE A 78 -0.59 0.11 8.34
N GLU A 79 -0.82 -0.81 7.41
CA GLU A 79 -1.07 -2.22 7.74
C GLU A 79 0.14 -2.87 8.42
N ALA A 80 1.36 -2.62 7.94
CA ALA A 80 2.59 -3.14 8.56
C ALA A 80 2.78 -2.58 9.98
N HIS A 81 2.41 -1.32 10.22
CA HIS A 81 2.40 -0.75 11.58
C HIS A 81 1.52 -1.56 12.53
N PHE A 82 0.29 -1.86 12.12
CA PHE A 82 -0.67 -2.60 12.95
C PHE A 82 -0.35 -4.10 13.06
N LEU A 83 0.05 -4.75 11.97
CA LEU A 83 0.32 -6.19 11.95
C LEU A 83 1.57 -6.56 12.75
N PHE A 84 2.59 -5.70 12.75
CA PHE A 84 3.91 -6.03 13.29
C PHE A 84 4.31 -5.16 14.50
N ASP A 85 3.37 -4.38 15.06
CA ASP A 85 3.59 -3.47 16.19
C ASP A 85 4.85 -2.60 15.99
N MET A 86 4.91 -1.96 14.82
CA MET A 86 6.13 -1.29 14.34
C MET A 86 5.91 0.19 14.13
N SER A 87 6.72 1.04 14.77
CA SER A 87 6.70 2.49 14.49
C SER A 87 6.89 2.78 13.00
N PHE A 88 6.18 3.77 12.47
CA PHE A 88 6.34 4.25 11.09
C PHE A 88 7.78 4.63 10.73
N ASP A 89 8.61 5.03 11.69
CA ASP A 89 10.04 5.35 11.47
C ASP A 89 10.91 4.10 11.26
N ARG A 90 10.33 2.91 11.42
CA ARG A 90 10.96 1.61 11.19
C ARG A 90 10.36 0.88 9.99
N ILE A 91 9.54 1.55 9.18
CA ILE A 91 8.93 1.00 7.97
C ILE A 91 9.39 1.86 6.80
N ASP A 92 10.28 1.31 5.98
CA ASP A 92 10.77 1.96 4.76
C ASP A 92 10.07 1.40 3.52
N VAL A 93 10.03 2.20 2.45
CA VAL A 93 9.48 1.81 1.16
C VAL A 93 10.55 1.96 0.08
N VAL A 94 10.75 0.92 -0.71
CA VAL A 94 11.63 0.95 -1.90
C VAL A 94 10.86 0.50 -3.13
N VAL A 95 11.15 1.10 -4.28
CA VAL A 95 10.59 0.63 -5.55
C VAL A 95 11.46 -0.50 -6.09
N HIS A 96 10.85 -1.65 -6.30
CA HIS A 96 11.43 -2.85 -6.89
C HIS A 96 10.60 -3.26 -8.13
N PRO A 97 10.93 -2.76 -9.33
CA PRO A 97 10.08 -2.91 -10.52
C PRO A 97 9.81 -4.35 -10.93
N GLN A 98 10.71 -5.27 -10.60
CA GLN A 98 10.58 -6.68 -10.97
C GLN A 98 9.58 -7.43 -10.09
N SER A 99 9.20 -6.89 -8.91
CA SER A 99 8.26 -7.53 -7.97
C SER A 99 8.64 -8.99 -7.63
N ILE A 100 9.94 -9.28 -7.53
CA ILE A 100 10.48 -10.60 -7.17
C ILE A 100 10.86 -10.65 -5.69
N VAL A 101 11.53 -9.61 -5.21
CA VAL A 101 11.67 -9.38 -3.76
C VAL A 101 10.37 -8.81 -3.26
N HIS A 102 9.66 -9.55 -2.40
CA HIS A 102 8.35 -9.18 -1.89
C HIS A 102 8.41 -8.30 -0.65
N SER A 103 9.43 -8.43 0.18
CA SER A 103 9.79 -7.49 1.25
C SER A 103 11.11 -7.93 1.89
N MET A 104 11.67 -7.03 2.72
CA MET A 104 12.90 -7.29 3.46
C MET A 104 12.76 -6.88 4.92
N VAL A 105 13.60 -7.46 5.77
CA VAL A 105 13.72 -7.11 7.20
C VAL A 105 15.19 -6.89 7.51
N GLU A 106 15.52 -5.73 8.05
CA GLU A 106 16.84 -5.46 8.65
C GLU A 106 16.80 -5.83 10.12
N PHE A 107 17.79 -6.60 10.58
CA PHE A 107 17.96 -6.98 11.97
C PHE A 107 19.00 -6.11 12.69
N THR A 108 18.99 -6.13 14.02
CA THR A 108 19.87 -5.29 14.85
C THR A 108 21.35 -5.59 14.72
N ASP A 109 21.72 -6.75 14.15
CA ASP A 109 23.10 -7.11 13.84
C ASP A 109 23.60 -6.56 12.48
N GLY A 110 22.73 -5.85 11.75
CA GLY A 110 23.02 -5.24 10.45
C GLY A 110 22.80 -6.14 9.25
N THR A 111 22.33 -7.38 9.45
CA THR A 111 21.91 -8.26 8.36
C THR A 111 20.55 -7.83 7.80
N ILE A 112 20.35 -8.05 6.51
CA ILE A 112 19.05 -7.88 5.85
C ILE A 112 18.67 -9.21 5.22
N GLU A 113 17.49 -9.71 5.58
CA GLU A 113 16.89 -10.88 4.95
C GLU A 113 15.73 -10.45 4.04
N ALA A 114 15.49 -11.25 3.00
CA ALA A 114 14.52 -10.95 1.95
C ALA A 114 13.78 -12.22 1.55
N VAL A 115 12.47 -12.09 1.27
CA VAL A 115 11.69 -13.17 0.66
C VAL A 115 11.59 -12.93 -0.83
N LEU A 116 12.01 -13.91 -1.61
CA LEU A 116 11.96 -13.89 -3.07
C LEU A 116 10.94 -14.89 -3.59
N GLY A 117 10.20 -14.51 -4.61
CA GLY A 117 9.30 -15.41 -5.33
C GLY A 117 8.76 -14.78 -6.62
N PRO A 118 8.12 -15.58 -7.49
CA PRO A 118 7.39 -15.03 -8.61
C PRO A 118 6.24 -14.13 -8.10
N PRO A 119 5.85 -13.07 -8.83
CA PRO A 119 4.70 -12.25 -8.50
C PRO A 119 3.38 -13.01 -8.80
N ASP A 120 3.05 -13.98 -7.94
CA ASP A 120 1.82 -14.77 -8.01
C ASP A 120 1.23 -14.96 -6.61
N MET A 121 0.00 -14.46 -6.40
CA MET A 121 -0.70 -14.49 -5.12
C MET A 121 -1.00 -15.91 -4.60
N LYS A 122 -0.92 -16.95 -5.43
CA LYS A 122 -1.00 -18.34 -4.95
C LYS A 122 0.07 -18.65 -3.91
N VAL A 123 1.21 -17.97 -3.97
CA VAL A 123 2.31 -18.16 -3.01
C VAL A 123 1.90 -17.69 -1.61
N PRO A 124 1.60 -16.40 -1.36
CA PRO A 124 1.21 -15.94 -0.02
C PRO A 124 -0.13 -16.51 0.46
N ILE A 125 -1.12 -16.74 -0.44
CA ILE A 125 -2.38 -17.40 -0.06
C ILE A 125 -2.13 -18.80 0.48
N ARG A 126 -1.33 -19.61 -0.23
CA ARG A 126 -1.03 -20.96 0.22
C ARG A 126 -0.25 -20.93 1.54
N GLN A 127 0.72 -20.04 1.65
CA GLN A 127 1.51 -19.89 2.86
C GLN A 127 0.64 -19.61 4.07
N ALA A 128 -0.34 -18.71 3.96
CA ALA A 128 -1.25 -18.41 5.06
C ALA A 128 -2.11 -19.63 5.47
N ILE A 129 -2.52 -20.47 4.52
CA ILE A 129 -3.29 -21.69 4.77
C ILE A 129 -2.44 -22.79 5.43
N THR A 130 -1.17 -22.90 5.05
CA THR A 130 -0.30 -24.00 5.47
C THR A 130 0.62 -23.65 6.62
N TRP A 131 0.63 -22.41 7.10
CA TRP A 131 1.54 -21.94 8.14
C TRP A 131 1.49 -22.83 9.40
N PRO A 132 2.64 -23.19 10.01
CA PRO A 132 4.02 -22.86 9.63
C PRO A 132 4.67 -23.87 8.65
N GLU A 133 3.90 -24.81 8.11
CA GLU A 133 4.39 -25.84 7.19
C GLU A 133 4.61 -25.31 5.76
N ARG A 134 5.65 -25.82 5.09
CA ARG A 134 5.89 -25.62 3.66
C ARG A 134 5.58 -26.92 2.92
N ILE A 135 4.68 -26.84 1.94
CA ILE A 135 4.13 -28.02 1.25
C ILE A 135 4.61 -28.07 -0.20
N ASP A 136 4.92 -29.28 -0.70
CA ASP A 136 5.29 -29.60 -2.09
C ASP A 136 4.06 -30.13 -2.87
N PRO A 137 3.93 -29.91 -4.19
CA PRO A 137 4.77 -29.09 -5.07
C PRO A 137 4.48 -27.60 -4.96
N ALA A 138 5.46 -26.74 -5.26
CA ALA A 138 5.25 -25.28 -5.36
C ALA A 138 4.19 -24.92 -6.43
N PRO A 139 3.34 -23.90 -6.22
CA PRO A 139 2.32 -23.53 -7.20
C PRO A 139 2.93 -22.90 -8.46
N VAL A 140 4.08 -22.24 -8.31
CA VAL A 140 4.86 -21.63 -9.38
C VAL A 140 6.33 -21.85 -9.06
N SER A 141 7.10 -22.28 -10.06
CA SER A 141 8.55 -22.43 -9.97
C SER A 141 9.25 -21.19 -10.55
N TRP A 142 10.34 -20.77 -9.93
CA TRP A 142 11.15 -19.63 -10.35
C TRP A 142 12.63 -19.95 -10.15
N SER A 143 13.50 -19.37 -11.01
CA SER A 143 14.95 -19.49 -10.92
C SER A 143 15.59 -18.10 -10.99
N PRO A 144 16.57 -17.78 -10.13
CA PRO A 144 17.26 -16.49 -10.15
C PRO A 144 18.20 -16.30 -11.33
N ALA A 145 18.56 -17.38 -12.05
CA ALA A 145 19.56 -17.32 -13.10
C ALA A 145 19.18 -16.32 -14.21
N GLY A 146 20.05 -15.33 -14.45
CA GLY A 146 19.84 -14.30 -15.48
C GLY A 146 18.87 -13.17 -15.09
N THR A 147 18.41 -13.13 -13.83
CA THR A 147 17.52 -12.07 -13.34
C THR A 147 18.32 -10.90 -12.78
N THR A 148 17.99 -9.67 -13.19
CA THR A 148 18.47 -8.44 -12.56
C THR A 148 17.43 -7.96 -11.54
N LEU A 149 17.87 -7.64 -10.33
CA LEU A 149 17.03 -7.04 -9.30
C LEU A 149 17.47 -5.58 -9.12
N GLU A 150 16.54 -4.65 -9.29
CA GLU A 150 16.79 -3.21 -9.15
C GLU A 150 15.98 -2.65 -7.99
N PHE A 151 16.55 -1.68 -7.29
CA PHE A 151 15.92 -0.98 -6.18
C PHE A 151 16.15 0.52 -6.34
N GLU A 152 15.11 1.31 -6.17
CA GLU A 152 15.18 2.77 -6.24
C GLU A 152 14.29 3.42 -5.19
N GLU A 153 14.62 4.64 -4.80
CA GLU A 153 13.79 5.44 -3.89
C GLU A 153 12.47 5.81 -4.59
N PRO A 154 11.32 5.75 -3.88
CA PRO A 154 10.06 6.21 -4.45
C PRO A 154 10.12 7.72 -4.76
N ASN A 155 9.59 8.12 -5.91
CA ASN A 155 9.51 9.55 -6.26
C ASN A 155 8.34 10.22 -5.50
N ARG A 156 8.59 10.60 -4.25
CA ARG A 156 7.57 11.15 -3.33
C ARG A 156 6.96 12.47 -3.79
N SER A 157 7.67 13.26 -4.62
CA SER A 157 7.11 14.50 -5.17
C SER A 157 6.12 14.25 -6.31
N LEU A 158 6.33 13.17 -7.09
CA LEU A 158 5.41 12.74 -8.14
C LEU A 158 4.24 11.93 -7.56
N PHE A 159 4.48 11.15 -6.51
CA PHE A 159 3.51 10.28 -5.86
C PHE A 159 3.30 10.67 -4.39
N PRO A 160 2.57 11.76 -4.11
CA PRO A 160 2.40 12.28 -2.75
C PRO A 160 1.56 11.37 -1.84
N ALA A 161 0.83 10.39 -2.40
CA ALA A 161 -0.01 9.47 -1.65
C ALA A 161 0.75 8.76 -0.52
N LEU A 162 2.02 8.42 -0.75
CA LEU A 162 2.85 7.77 0.25
C LEU A 162 3.03 8.66 1.49
N ASP A 163 3.32 9.95 1.30
CA ASP A 163 3.52 10.93 2.37
C ASP A 163 2.23 11.16 3.15
N ILE A 164 1.11 11.23 2.42
CA ILE A 164 -0.23 11.35 3.00
C ILE A 164 -0.53 10.14 3.89
N GLY A 165 -0.22 8.92 3.43
CA GLY A 165 -0.41 7.70 4.24
C GLY A 165 0.45 7.66 5.50
N TYR A 166 1.74 8.01 5.41
CA TYR A 166 2.59 8.14 6.60
C TYR A 166 2.05 9.19 7.58
N ALA A 167 1.56 10.33 7.09
CA ALA A 167 1.00 11.38 7.94
C ALA A 167 -0.29 10.92 8.64
N ALA A 168 -1.23 10.35 7.89
CA ALA A 168 -2.49 9.82 8.43
C ALA A 168 -2.25 8.68 9.42
N GLY A 169 -1.33 7.77 9.12
CA GLY A 169 -0.92 6.69 10.01
C GLY A 169 -0.36 7.21 11.34
N ARG A 170 0.58 8.17 11.28
CA ARG A 170 1.16 8.79 12.49
C ARG A 170 0.15 9.60 13.29
N GLN A 171 -0.82 10.22 12.63
CA GLN A 171 -1.91 10.93 13.31
C GLN A 171 -2.81 9.95 14.09
N GLY A 172 -3.00 8.73 13.57
CA GLY A 172 -3.80 7.70 14.21
C GLY A 172 -5.27 8.11 14.38
N GLY A 173 -5.96 7.49 15.34
CA GLY A 173 -7.39 7.73 15.57
C GLY A 173 -8.20 7.46 14.29
N THR A 174 -9.06 8.41 13.91
CA THR A 174 -9.90 8.30 12.71
C THR A 174 -9.15 8.52 11.39
N ALA A 175 -7.93 9.06 11.39
CA ALA A 175 -7.27 9.50 10.16
C ALA A 175 -7.04 8.40 9.11
N PRO A 176 -6.62 7.16 9.46
CA PRO A 176 -6.52 6.06 8.49
C PRO A 176 -7.87 5.67 7.86
N ALA A 177 -8.96 5.75 8.62
CA ALA A 177 -10.30 5.46 8.11
C ALA A 177 -10.75 6.54 7.10
N VAL A 178 -10.47 7.81 7.41
CA VAL A 178 -10.73 8.95 6.52
C VAL A 178 -9.91 8.84 5.23
N LEU A 179 -8.62 8.48 5.35
CA LEU A 179 -7.72 8.24 4.22
C LEU A 179 -8.33 7.20 3.26
N ASN A 180 -8.68 6.02 3.78
CA ASN A 180 -9.25 4.94 2.98
C ASN A 180 -10.59 5.34 2.33
N ALA A 181 -11.50 5.91 3.10
CA ALA A 181 -12.82 6.28 2.63
C ALA A 181 -12.79 7.38 1.56
N ALA A 182 -11.95 8.40 1.74
CA ALA A 182 -11.79 9.48 0.76
C ALA A 182 -11.13 8.97 -0.54
N ASP A 183 -10.14 8.08 -0.42
CA ASP A 183 -9.46 7.47 -1.56
C ASP A 183 -10.43 6.61 -2.39
N GLU A 184 -11.22 5.75 -1.75
CA GLU A 184 -12.24 4.96 -2.44
C GLU A 184 -13.22 5.82 -3.27
N VAL A 185 -13.67 6.94 -2.70
CA VAL A 185 -14.57 7.87 -3.40
C VAL A 185 -13.86 8.54 -4.56
N ALA A 186 -12.64 9.06 -4.34
CA ALA A 186 -11.88 9.76 -5.36
C ALA A 186 -11.48 8.83 -6.52
N VAL A 187 -11.05 7.60 -6.23
CA VAL A 187 -10.77 6.56 -7.24
C VAL A 187 -12.03 6.22 -8.03
N GLY A 188 -13.19 6.11 -7.38
CA GLY A 188 -14.47 5.92 -8.06
C GLY A 188 -14.75 7.01 -9.10
N PHE A 189 -14.64 8.28 -8.70
CA PHE A 189 -14.81 9.40 -9.63
C PHE A 189 -13.77 9.44 -10.75
N PHE A 190 -12.52 9.04 -10.47
CA PHE A 190 -11.50 8.93 -11.51
C PHE A 190 -11.85 7.84 -12.53
N LEU A 191 -12.24 6.66 -12.06
CA LEU A 191 -12.65 5.53 -12.92
C LEU A 191 -13.86 5.89 -13.79
N ASP A 192 -14.77 6.71 -13.28
CA ASP A 192 -15.93 7.24 -14.02
C ASP A 192 -15.56 8.39 -14.98
N GLY A 193 -14.30 8.83 -14.99
CA GLY A 193 -13.81 9.93 -15.83
C GLY A 193 -14.24 11.32 -15.38
N ALA A 194 -14.70 11.47 -14.13
CA ALA A 194 -15.21 12.73 -13.59
C ALA A 194 -14.11 13.63 -13.01
N ILE A 195 -12.95 13.08 -12.67
CA ILE A 195 -11.78 13.84 -12.18
C ILE A 195 -10.49 13.38 -12.87
N GLY A 196 -9.44 14.20 -12.81
CA GLY A 196 -8.10 13.85 -13.28
C GLY A 196 -7.34 12.95 -12.29
N PHE A 197 -6.29 12.28 -12.74
CA PHE A 197 -5.50 11.37 -11.89
C PHE A 197 -4.86 12.06 -10.68
N THR A 198 -4.28 13.25 -10.88
CA THR A 198 -3.67 14.06 -9.81
C THR A 198 -4.69 14.63 -8.83
N GLU A 199 -5.98 14.65 -9.20
CA GLU A 199 -7.04 15.10 -8.31
C GLU A 199 -7.34 14.09 -7.21
N ILE A 200 -7.04 12.79 -7.41
CA ILE A 200 -7.26 11.74 -6.41
C ILE A 200 -6.59 12.12 -5.09
N THR A 201 -5.27 12.33 -5.11
CA THR A 201 -4.51 12.67 -3.92
C THR A 201 -4.86 14.04 -3.36
N ARG A 202 -5.20 15.02 -4.22
CA ARG A 202 -5.67 16.36 -3.79
C ARG A 202 -6.99 16.28 -3.03
N ILE A 203 -7.92 15.43 -3.45
CA ILE A 203 -9.21 15.25 -2.77
C ILE A 203 -9.01 14.54 -1.43
N VAL A 204 -8.15 13.51 -1.39
CA VAL A 204 -7.83 12.78 -0.16
C VAL A 204 -7.19 13.71 0.88
N GLU A 205 -6.19 14.49 0.48
CA GLU A 205 -5.52 15.47 1.34
C GLU A 205 -6.51 16.52 1.87
N GLU A 206 -7.38 17.04 0.99
CA GLU A 206 -8.39 18.00 1.40
C GLU A 206 -9.43 17.39 2.35
N ALA A 207 -9.86 16.15 2.12
CA ALA A 207 -10.80 15.45 3.00
C ALA A 207 -10.20 15.25 4.41
N LEU A 208 -8.95 14.81 4.49
CA LEU A 208 -8.21 14.72 5.75
C LEU A 208 -8.10 16.08 6.47
N SER A 209 -7.88 17.17 5.72
CA SER A 209 -7.77 18.51 6.30
C SER A 209 -9.09 19.09 6.84
N ARG A 210 -10.22 18.66 6.26
CA ARG A 210 -11.57 19.11 6.63
C ARG A 210 -12.21 18.25 7.71
N PHE A 211 -11.74 17.02 7.87
CA PHE A 211 -12.25 16.09 8.86
C PHE A 211 -11.82 16.49 10.27
N ASP A 212 -12.76 16.48 11.21
CA ASP A 212 -12.50 16.72 12.63
C ASP A 212 -11.95 15.45 13.27
N HIS A 213 -10.63 15.37 13.43
CA HIS A 213 -9.92 14.20 13.96
C HIS A 213 -10.41 13.84 15.37
N ARG A 214 -10.57 12.54 15.61
CA ARG A 214 -11.01 11.99 16.90
C ARG A 214 -10.23 10.71 17.19
N ASP A 215 -10.10 10.39 18.47
CA ASP A 215 -9.66 9.08 18.92
C ASP A 215 -10.76 8.04 18.61
N VAL A 216 -10.35 6.77 18.49
CA VAL A 216 -11.24 5.66 18.15
C VAL A 216 -11.29 4.71 19.35
N ASP A 217 -12.48 4.56 19.93
CA ASP A 217 -12.72 3.64 21.06
C ASP A 217 -13.55 2.43 20.62
N THR A 218 -14.36 2.57 19.57
CA THR A 218 -15.31 1.58 19.09
C THR A 218 -15.27 1.40 17.58
N VAL A 219 -15.81 0.28 17.11
CA VAL A 219 -16.02 0.04 15.66
C VAL A 219 -16.96 1.09 15.05
N ASP A 220 -17.94 1.58 15.83
CA ASP A 220 -18.89 2.59 15.36
C ASP A 220 -18.21 3.95 15.11
N ASP A 221 -17.14 4.28 15.84
CA ASP A 221 -16.35 5.50 15.58
C ASP A 221 -15.65 5.41 14.21
N VAL A 222 -15.14 4.23 13.84
CA VAL A 222 -14.51 3.97 12.54
C VAL A 222 -15.54 4.05 11.41
N ILE A 223 -16.71 3.42 11.59
CA ILE A 223 -17.80 3.45 10.61
C ILE A 223 -18.34 4.88 10.43
N GLY A 224 -18.49 5.63 11.53
CA GLY A 224 -18.89 7.03 11.50
C GLY A 224 -17.89 7.90 10.75
N ALA A 225 -16.59 7.71 11.01
CA ALA A 225 -15.53 8.41 10.30
C ALA A 225 -15.50 8.09 8.79
N ASP A 226 -15.69 6.82 8.40
CA ASP A 226 -15.83 6.43 6.99
C ASP A 226 -16.99 7.18 6.32
N HIS A 227 -18.20 7.14 6.90
CA HIS A 227 -19.36 7.80 6.32
C HIS A 227 -19.20 9.31 6.17
N GLU A 228 -18.64 9.97 7.20
CA GLU A 228 -18.37 11.41 7.15
C GLU A 228 -17.29 11.75 6.11
N ALA A 229 -16.21 10.96 6.02
CA ALA A 229 -15.15 11.13 5.03
C ALA A 229 -15.67 10.98 3.60
N ARG A 230 -16.52 9.96 3.33
CA ARG A 230 -17.14 9.78 2.02
C ARG A 230 -17.98 11.00 1.62
N ARG A 231 -18.80 11.52 2.54
CA ARG A 231 -19.59 12.74 2.31
C ARG A 231 -18.69 13.93 1.97
N ILE A 232 -17.64 14.16 2.76
CA ILE A 232 -16.69 15.26 2.53
C ILE A 232 -16.01 15.13 1.16
N ALA A 233 -15.53 13.94 0.81
CA ALA A 233 -14.87 13.69 -0.47
C ALA A 233 -15.81 13.93 -1.67
N THR A 234 -17.06 13.46 -1.59
CA THR A 234 -18.09 13.73 -2.61
C THR A 234 -18.36 15.23 -2.76
N GLU A 235 -18.55 15.95 -1.66
CA GLU A 235 -18.79 17.41 -1.68
C GLU A 235 -17.61 18.17 -2.32
N ILE A 236 -16.37 17.75 -2.06
CA ILE A 236 -15.18 18.33 -2.70
C ILE A 236 -15.27 18.17 -4.22
N VAL A 237 -15.55 16.96 -4.72
CA VAL A 237 -15.67 16.68 -6.16
C VAL A 237 -16.79 17.49 -6.80
N GLU A 238 -17.99 17.48 -6.22
CA GLU A 238 -19.15 18.21 -6.75
C GLU A 238 -18.90 19.72 -6.82
N SER A 239 -18.22 20.29 -5.81
CA SER A 239 -17.88 21.71 -5.78
C SER A 239 -16.88 22.14 -6.85
N ARG A 240 -16.08 21.20 -7.38
CA ARG A 240 -15.11 21.43 -8.47
C ARG A 240 -15.79 21.30 -9.83
N ASN A 241 -16.69 20.33 -9.98
CA ASN A 241 -17.44 20.11 -11.23
C ASN A 241 -18.54 21.15 -11.49
N GLY A 242 -18.99 21.86 -10.46
CA GLY A 242 -19.94 22.98 -10.57
C GLY A 242 -19.30 24.33 -10.92
N ARG A 243 -17.99 24.40 -11.17
CA ARG A 243 -17.27 25.60 -11.64
C ARG A 243 -16.99 25.52 -13.13
#